data_AF-A0A1L8D9J5-F1
#
_entry.id   AF-A0A1L8D9J5-F1
#
_cell.length_a   1.000
_cell.length_b   1.000
_cell.length_c   1.000
_cell.angle_alpha   90.00
_cell.angle_beta   90.00
_cell.angle_gamma   90.00
#
_symmetry.space_group_name_H-M   'P 1'
#
loop_
_entity.id
_entity.type
_entity.pdbx_description
1 polymer ?
#
loop_
_entity_poly.entity_id
_entity_poly.type
_entity_poly.pdbx_seq_one_letter_code
_entity_poly.pdbx_strand_id
1 'polypeptide(L)'
;VVKSVGLKPRVTQVKDMATQMSSVSPLWKLAGKNLYIVRLAGLSGASAVMLGAYGAHRDWDENGDPKKAEQAQKVFETANRYHQLHTLALVSIPIVRRPVLTASLFLAGMTLFCGTLYYRSLTGSERFKHVAPIGGCCLIFGWLSMMF
;
A
#
# COMPACT_ATOMS: atom_id res chain seq x y z
N VAL A 1 32.62 -62.57 -28.71
CA VAL A 1 31.28 -62.28 -28.14
C VAL A 1 31.47 -61.40 -26.91
N VAL A 2 31.34 -60.08 -27.04
CA VAL A 2 31.40 -59.15 -25.90
C VAL A 2 30.07 -58.40 -25.87
N LYS A 3 29.20 -58.73 -24.90
CA LYS A 3 27.94 -58.02 -24.68
C LYS A 3 28.25 -56.73 -23.93
N SER A 4 28.08 -55.59 -24.59
CA SER A 4 28.11 -54.27 -23.94
C SER A 4 26.93 -54.15 -23.00
N VAL A 5 27.22 -54.02 -21.70
CA VAL A 5 26.23 -53.74 -20.65
C VAL A 5 25.71 -52.32 -20.87
N GLY A 6 24.50 -52.21 -21.43
CA GLY A 6 23.83 -50.94 -21.66
C GLY A 6 23.32 -50.34 -20.34
N LEU A 7 24.13 -49.50 -19.71
CA LEU A 7 23.67 -48.59 -18.66
C LEU A 7 22.80 -47.50 -19.32
N LYS A 8 21.48 -47.60 -19.15
CA LYS A 8 20.56 -46.51 -19.51
C LYS A 8 20.76 -45.35 -18.53
N PRO A 9 21.04 -44.12 -18.98
CA PRO A 9 21.10 -42.98 -18.09
C PRO A 9 19.72 -42.75 -17.47
N ARG A 10 19.70 -42.47 -16.17
CA ARG A 10 18.49 -42.18 -15.37
C ARG A 10 17.97 -40.78 -15.72
N VAL A 11 17.34 -40.64 -16.89
CA VAL A 11 16.72 -39.38 -17.38
C VAL A 11 15.48 -39.00 -16.56
N THR A 12 15.00 -39.85 -15.65
CA THR A 12 13.79 -39.61 -14.86
C THR A 12 13.94 -38.53 -13.79
N GLN A 13 15.13 -38.30 -13.25
CA GLN A 13 15.31 -37.38 -12.10
C GLN A 13 15.23 -35.88 -12.44
N VAL A 14 15.52 -35.49 -13.69
CA VAL A 14 15.55 -34.07 -14.08
C VAL A 14 14.14 -33.50 -14.31
N LYS A 15 13.21 -34.35 -14.79
CA LYS A 15 11.83 -33.95 -15.07
C LYS A 15 11.03 -33.72 -13.77
N ASP A 16 11.34 -34.50 -12.74
CA ASP A 16 10.67 -34.43 -11.44
C ASP A 16 11.11 -33.20 -10.64
N MET A 17 12.39 -32.80 -10.72
CA MET A 17 12.89 -31.56 -10.10
C MET A 17 12.31 -30.29 -10.73
N ALA A 18 12.19 -30.24 -12.07
CA ALA A 18 11.62 -29.09 -12.78
C ALA A 18 10.11 -28.92 -12.51
N THR A 19 9.39 -30.04 -12.28
CA THR A 19 7.94 -30.04 -12.04
C THR A 19 7.59 -29.66 -10.59
N GLN A 20 8.50 -29.90 -9.64
CA GLN A 20 8.33 -29.52 -8.23
C GLN A 20 8.61 -28.03 -7.95
N MET A 21 9.38 -27.35 -8.81
CA MET A 21 9.71 -25.92 -8.64
C MET A 21 8.57 -24.97 -9.05
N SER A 22 7.50 -25.44 -9.70
CA SER A 22 6.47 -24.57 -10.32
C SER A 22 5.11 -24.52 -9.61
N SER A 23 4.98 -25.04 -8.38
CA SER A 23 3.68 -25.07 -7.69
C SER A 23 3.35 -23.80 -6.89
N VAL A 24 4.01 -22.67 -7.17
CA VAL A 24 3.67 -21.40 -6.52
C VAL A 24 2.30 -20.96 -7.03
N SER A 25 1.31 -20.98 -6.15
CA SER A 25 -0.02 -20.48 -6.50
C SER A 25 0.06 -18.99 -6.89
N PRO A 26 -0.57 -18.57 -7.99
CA PRO A 26 -0.54 -17.17 -8.41
C PRO A 26 -1.04 -16.21 -7.32
N LEU A 27 -0.45 -15.00 -7.24
CA LEU A 27 -0.78 -14.00 -6.20
C LEU A 27 -2.27 -13.62 -6.18
N TRP A 28 -2.93 -13.59 -7.34
CA TRP A 28 -4.37 -13.31 -7.40
C TRP A 28 -5.22 -14.44 -6.80
N LYS A 29 -4.72 -15.69 -6.80
CA LYS A 29 -5.38 -16.81 -6.10
C LYS A 29 -5.18 -16.70 -4.59
N LEU A 30 -4.03 -16.21 -4.13
CA LEU A 30 -3.78 -15.92 -2.71
C LEU A 30 -4.73 -14.83 -2.17
N ALA A 31 -5.06 -13.84 -2.99
CA ALA A 31 -6.02 -12.80 -2.60
C ALA A 31 -7.44 -13.36 -2.37
N GLY A 32 -7.81 -14.43 -3.07
CA GLY A 32 -9.06 -15.16 -2.88
C GLY A 32 -10.30 -14.26 -2.80
N LYS A 33 -11.07 -14.42 -1.73
CA LYS A 33 -12.29 -13.63 -1.44
C LYS A 33 -12.01 -12.14 -1.17
N ASN A 34 -10.77 -11.77 -0.82
CA ASN A 34 -10.38 -10.41 -0.42
C ASN A 34 -9.91 -9.54 -1.60
N LEU A 35 -10.19 -9.93 -2.84
CA LEU A 35 -9.78 -9.18 -4.04
C LEU A 35 -10.25 -7.72 -4.04
N TYR A 36 -11.39 -7.43 -3.41
CA TYR A 36 -11.88 -6.06 -3.26
C TYR A 36 -10.92 -5.16 -2.48
N ILE A 37 -10.14 -5.70 -1.52
CA ILE A 37 -9.12 -4.93 -0.79
C ILE A 37 -7.99 -4.50 -1.72
N VAL A 38 -7.57 -5.38 -2.64
CA VAL A 38 -6.57 -5.05 -3.67
C VAL A 38 -7.10 -3.96 -4.61
N ARG A 39 -8.39 -3.99 -4.97
CA ARG A 39 -9.01 -2.93 -5.78
C ARG A 39 -9.01 -1.59 -5.04
N LEU A 40 -9.33 -1.59 -3.74
CA LEU A 40 -9.26 -0.39 -2.89
C LEU A 40 -7.82 0.12 -2.76
N ALA A 41 -6.83 -0.77 -2.66
CA ALA A 41 -5.41 -0.41 -2.68
C ALA A 41 -5.03 0.25 -4.03
N GLY A 42 -5.48 -0.32 -5.16
CA GLY A 42 -5.27 0.25 -6.48
C GLY A 42 -5.87 1.64 -6.64
N LEU A 43 -7.12 1.83 -6.22
CA LEU A 43 -7.78 3.14 -6.21
C LEU A 43 -7.02 4.14 -5.33
N SER A 44 -6.66 3.72 -4.12
CA SER A 44 -5.90 4.54 -3.18
C SER A 44 -4.55 4.97 -3.76
N GLY A 45 -3.85 4.07 -4.44
CA GLY A 45 -2.57 4.36 -5.10
C GLY A 45 -2.70 5.31 -6.28
N ALA A 46 -3.73 5.14 -7.12
CA ALA A 46 -4.02 6.08 -8.19
C ALA A 46 -4.27 7.49 -7.61
N SER A 47 -5.08 7.61 -6.56
CA SER A 47 -5.31 8.88 -5.87
C SER A 47 -4.02 9.48 -5.28
N ALA A 48 -3.16 8.66 -4.68
CA ALA A 48 -1.89 9.12 -4.12
C ALA A 48 -0.94 9.64 -5.21
N VAL A 49 -0.89 8.99 -6.37
CA VAL A 49 -0.08 9.48 -7.51
C VAL A 49 -0.65 10.79 -8.04
N MET A 50 -1.97 10.89 -8.22
CA MET A 50 -2.63 12.12 -8.67
C MET A 50 -2.37 13.29 -7.71
N LEU A 51 -2.55 13.07 -6.41
CA LEU A 51 -2.32 14.09 -5.38
C LEU A 51 -0.84 14.46 -5.30
N GLY A 52 0.07 13.48 -5.34
CA GLY A 52 1.50 13.74 -5.37
C GLY A 52 1.93 14.59 -6.57
N ALA A 53 1.45 14.26 -7.77
CA ALA A 53 1.71 15.05 -8.97
C ALA A 53 1.13 16.47 -8.85
N TYR A 54 -0.10 16.59 -8.34
CA TYR A 54 -0.74 17.87 -8.09
C TYR A 54 0.06 18.74 -7.12
N GLY A 55 0.47 18.21 -5.97
CA GLY A 55 1.23 18.97 -4.98
C GLY A 55 2.62 19.40 -5.44
N ALA A 56 3.25 18.62 -6.32
CA ALA A 56 4.55 18.95 -6.89
C ALA A 56 4.49 20.07 -7.95
N HIS A 57 3.37 20.22 -8.65
CA HIS A 57 3.19 21.22 -9.71
C HIS A 57 2.32 22.42 -9.29
N ARG A 58 1.65 22.33 -8.15
CA ARG A 58 0.87 23.43 -7.57
C ARG A 58 1.80 24.57 -7.16
N ASP A 59 1.39 25.79 -7.49
CA ASP A 59 1.96 26.99 -6.88
C ASP A 59 1.41 27.15 -5.47
N TRP A 60 2.30 27.25 -4.48
CA TRP A 60 1.96 27.34 -3.07
C TRP A 60 1.93 28.78 -2.56
N ASP A 61 2.44 29.75 -3.34
CA ASP A 61 2.51 31.16 -2.96
C ASP A 61 1.25 31.95 -3.37
N GLU A 62 0.06 31.39 -3.10
CA GLU A 62 -1.22 32.03 -3.47
C GLU A 62 -1.50 33.32 -2.67
N ASN A 63 -0.83 33.54 -1.53
CA ASN A 63 -1.13 34.64 -0.60
C ASN A 63 0.02 35.64 -0.41
N GLY A 64 1.14 35.50 -1.14
CA GLY A 64 2.33 36.35 -1.00
C GLY A 64 3.05 36.21 0.35
N ASP A 65 2.87 35.06 1.03
CA ASP A 65 3.52 34.73 2.30
C ASP A 65 4.34 33.44 2.12
N PRO A 66 5.64 33.54 1.79
CA PRO A 66 6.45 32.38 1.44
C PRO A 66 6.60 31.38 2.59
N LYS A 67 6.49 31.83 3.86
CA LYS A 67 6.57 30.93 5.01
C LYS A 67 5.32 30.06 5.11
N LYS A 68 4.13 30.62 4.86
CA LYS A 68 2.88 29.85 4.85
C LYS A 68 2.84 28.89 3.65
N ALA A 69 3.33 29.33 2.49
CA ALA A 69 3.47 28.49 1.31
C ALA A 69 4.32 27.24 1.61
N GLU A 70 5.52 27.44 2.18
CA GLU A 70 6.43 26.35 2.55
C GLU A 70 5.81 25.40 3.58
N GLN A 71 5.10 25.93 4.58
CA GLN A 71 4.40 25.11 5.58
C GLN A 71 3.27 24.27 4.95
N ALA A 72 2.46 24.87 4.07
CA ALA A 72 1.37 24.19 3.39
C ALA A 72 1.92 23.05 2.50
N GLN A 73 2.99 23.33 1.74
CA GLN A 73 3.67 22.35 0.90
C GLN A 73 4.21 21.18 1.74
N LYS A 74 4.91 21.44 2.85
CA LYS A 74 5.42 20.40 3.76
C LYS A 74 4.31 19.53 4.35
N VAL A 75 3.19 20.14 4.71
CA VAL A 75 2.03 19.39 5.23
C VAL A 75 1.41 18.52 4.15
N PHE A 76 1.26 19.02 2.92
CA PHE A 76 0.75 18.26 1.78
C PHE A 76 1.67 17.08 1.45
N GLU A 77 2.99 17.31 1.40
CA GLU A 77 3.97 16.27 1.13
C GLU A 77 3.94 15.18 2.22
N THR A 78 3.81 15.59 3.49
CA THR A 78 3.63 14.65 4.59
C THR A 78 2.36 13.81 4.41
N ALA A 79 1.24 14.44 4.05
CA ALA A 79 -0.01 13.72 3.77
C ALA A 79 0.17 12.68 2.66
N ASN A 80 0.81 13.08 1.55
CA ASN A 80 1.03 12.22 0.40
C ASN A 80 2.00 11.07 0.68
N ARG A 81 3.07 11.32 1.44
CA ARG A 81 4.00 10.28 1.85
C ARG A 81 3.30 9.20 2.66
N TYR A 82 2.49 9.58 3.66
CA TYR A 82 1.72 8.63 4.44
C TYR A 82 0.64 7.92 3.61
N HIS A 83 -0.02 8.64 2.69
CA HIS A 83 -0.98 8.05 1.76
C HIS A 83 -0.32 6.92 0.97
N GLN A 84 0.81 7.18 0.30
CA GLN A 84 1.54 6.19 -0.49
C GLN A 84 2.02 5.00 0.35
N LEU A 85 2.63 5.25 1.52
CA LEU A 85 3.12 4.19 2.40
C LEU A 85 2.01 3.23 2.84
N HIS A 86 0.84 3.77 3.22
CA HIS A 86 -0.28 2.95 3.66
C HIS A 86 -1.06 2.32 2.51
N THR A 87 -1.05 2.93 1.31
CA THR A 87 -1.50 2.24 0.09
C THR A 87 -0.69 0.98 -0.16
N LEU A 88 0.64 1.05 -0.05
CA LEU A 88 1.49 -0.14 -0.24
C LEU A 88 1.21 -1.19 0.85
N ALA A 89 0.94 -0.76 2.08
CA ALA A 89 0.47 -1.65 3.12
C ALA A 89 -0.86 -2.32 2.76
N LEU A 90 -1.84 -1.60 2.19
CA LEU A 90 -3.13 -2.18 1.75
C LEU A 90 -2.95 -3.32 0.73
N VAL A 91 -1.94 -3.24 -0.15
CA VAL A 91 -1.65 -4.30 -1.14
C VAL A 91 -1.29 -5.63 -0.48
N SER A 92 -0.64 -5.60 0.69
CA SER A 92 -0.24 -6.82 1.41
C SER A 92 -1.35 -7.40 2.29
N ILE A 93 -2.48 -6.72 2.47
CA ILE A 93 -3.52 -7.17 3.40
C ILE A 93 -4.17 -8.52 3.04
N PRO A 94 -4.35 -8.94 1.78
CA PRO A 94 -5.01 -10.21 1.50
C PRO A 94 -4.33 -11.44 2.12
N ILE A 95 -3.05 -11.34 2.51
CA ILE A 95 -2.29 -12.42 3.14
C ILE A 95 -2.28 -12.37 4.68
N VAL A 96 -2.84 -11.34 5.32
CA VAL A 96 -2.93 -11.29 6.79
C VAL A 96 -4.12 -12.09 7.33
N ARG A 97 -4.09 -12.46 8.60
CA ARG A 97 -5.09 -13.33 9.24
C ARG A 97 -6.47 -12.68 9.39
N ARG A 98 -6.53 -11.37 9.59
CA ARG A 98 -7.78 -10.59 9.72
C ARG A 98 -7.87 -9.45 8.69
N PRO A 99 -7.95 -9.77 7.38
CA PRO A 99 -7.77 -8.81 6.31
C PRO A 99 -8.79 -7.68 6.32
N VAL A 100 -10.05 -7.98 6.64
CA VAL A 100 -11.13 -6.97 6.68
C VAL A 100 -10.91 -5.93 7.78
N LEU A 101 -10.54 -6.39 8.98
CA LEU A 101 -10.28 -5.50 10.12
C LEU A 101 -9.07 -4.60 9.83
N THR A 102 -7.96 -5.19 9.38
CA THR A 102 -6.73 -4.47 9.04
C THR A 102 -6.97 -3.45 7.93
N ALA A 103 -7.67 -3.84 6.85
CA ALA A 103 -8.02 -2.90 5.77
C ALA A 103 -8.90 -1.75 6.25
N SER A 104 -9.86 -2.03 7.13
CA SER A 104 -10.77 -1.01 7.66
C SER A 104 -10.01 0.02 8.51
N LEU A 105 -9.07 -0.44 9.34
CA LEU A 105 -8.20 0.43 10.15
C LEU A 105 -7.29 1.31 9.26
N PHE A 106 -6.67 0.73 8.24
CA PHE A 106 -5.86 1.50 7.29
C PHE A 106 -6.70 2.50 6.50
N LEU A 107 -7.84 2.10 5.91
CA LEU A 107 -8.68 2.99 5.11
C LEU A 107 -9.25 4.14 5.95
N ALA A 108 -9.76 3.84 7.15
CA ALA A 108 -10.23 4.87 8.08
C ALA A 108 -9.08 5.79 8.50
N GLY A 109 -7.95 5.23 8.88
CA GLY A 109 -6.77 5.98 9.29
C GLY A 109 -6.22 6.88 8.18
N MET A 110 -6.12 6.38 6.94
CA MET A 110 -5.69 7.16 5.78
C MET A 110 -6.65 8.30 5.48
N THR A 111 -7.95 8.04 5.52
CA THR A 111 -8.97 9.07 5.25
C THR A 111 -8.91 10.18 6.31
N LEU A 112 -8.88 9.80 7.58
CA LEU A 112 -8.88 10.76 8.70
C LEU A 112 -7.55 11.50 8.85
N PHE A 113 -6.42 10.82 8.67
CA PHE A 113 -5.09 11.43 8.79
C PHE A 113 -4.71 12.18 7.52
N CYS A 114 -4.53 11.47 6.40
CA CYS A 114 -4.03 12.05 5.15
C CYS A 114 -5.05 13.04 4.58
N GLY A 115 -6.34 12.69 4.57
CA GLY A 115 -7.41 13.56 4.08
C GLY A 115 -7.49 14.89 4.84
N THR A 116 -7.37 14.87 6.17
CA THR A 116 -7.33 16.09 6.99
C THR A 116 -6.10 16.95 6.70
N LEU A 117 -4.93 16.34 6.52
CA LEU A 117 -3.70 17.07 6.19
C LEU A 117 -3.76 17.70 4.80
N TYR A 118 -4.27 16.97 3.80
CA TYR A 118 -4.54 17.53 2.47
C TYR A 118 -5.51 18.71 2.55
N TYR A 119 -6.64 18.54 3.24
CA TYR A 119 -7.61 19.61 3.43
C TYR A 119 -6.97 20.85 4.06
N ARG A 120 -6.19 20.69 5.13
CA ARG A 120 -5.50 21.79 5.81
C ARG A 120 -4.49 22.48 4.90
N SER A 121 -3.71 21.71 4.14
CA SER A 121 -2.71 22.29 3.23
C SER A 121 -3.34 23.08 2.07
N LEU A 122 -4.51 22.66 1.58
CA LEU A 122 -5.16 23.32 0.46
C LEU A 122 -6.03 24.52 0.87
N THR A 123 -6.72 24.42 2.02
CA THR A 123 -7.65 25.46 2.46
C THR A 123 -7.05 26.43 3.48
N GLY A 124 -5.91 26.08 4.09
CA GLY A 124 -5.37 26.78 5.26
C GLY A 124 -6.25 26.65 6.52
N SER A 125 -7.39 25.94 6.43
CA SER A 125 -8.35 25.84 7.51
C SER A 125 -7.97 24.78 8.52
N GLU A 126 -8.04 25.15 9.79
CA GLU A 126 -7.65 24.31 10.89
C GLU A 126 -8.85 23.64 11.61
N ARG A 127 -10.02 23.63 10.97
CA ARG A 127 -11.28 23.14 11.58
C ARG A 127 -11.21 21.69 12.06
N PHE A 128 -10.36 20.87 11.44
CA PHE A 128 -10.29 19.42 11.69
C PHE A 128 -8.99 18.98 12.39
N LYS A 129 -8.29 19.87 13.11
CA LYS A 129 -7.02 19.53 13.80
C LYS A 129 -7.07 18.24 14.62
N HIS A 130 -8.16 18.00 15.33
CA HIS A 130 -8.30 16.83 16.22
C HIS A 130 -8.60 15.52 15.48
N VAL A 131 -8.95 15.59 14.20
CA VAL A 131 -9.26 14.40 13.38
C VAL A 131 -7.98 13.66 12.97
N ALA A 132 -6.90 14.39 12.70
CA ALA A 132 -5.63 13.79 12.30
C ALA A 132 -5.04 12.85 13.37
N PRO A 133 -4.95 13.22 14.67
CA PRO A 133 -4.51 12.29 15.72
C PRO A 133 -5.32 10.99 15.79
N ILE A 134 -6.64 11.07 15.64
CA ILE A 134 -7.53 9.90 15.63
C ILE A 134 -7.19 8.99 14.44
N GLY A 135 -7.01 9.58 13.26
CA GLY A 135 -6.54 8.86 12.08
C GLY A 135 -5.19 8.19 12.28
N GLY A 136 -4.24 8.88 12.91
CA GLY A 136 -2.94 8.33 13.28
C GLY A 136 -3.05 7.11 14.20
N CYS A 137 -3.93 7.14 15.20
CA CYS A 137 -4.21 5.98 16.05
C CYS A 137 -4.77 4.80 15.25
N CYS A 138 -5.68 5.04 14.31
CA CYS A 138 -6.19 3.99 13.42
C CYS A 138 -5.07 3.38 12.57
N LEU A 139 -4.14 4.18 12.06
CA LEU A 139 -2.99 3.68 11.30
C LEU A 139 -2.05 2.82 12.16
N ILE A 140 -1.79 3.24 13.41
CA ILE A 140 -1.02 2.45 14.38
C ILE A 140 -1.69 1.10 14.64
N PHE A 141 -2.99 1.10 14.95
CA PHE A 141 -3.73 -0.14 15.17
C PHE A 141 -3.83 -0.99 13.90
N GLY A 142 -3.87 -0.38 12.72
CA GLY A 142 -3.80 -1.07 11.44
C GLY A 142 -2.52 -1.91 11.33
N TRP A 143 -1.37 -1.32 11.59
CA TRP A 143 -0.09 -2.04 11.62
C TRP A 143 -0.05 -3.12 12.72
N LEU A 144 -0.48 -2.81 13.94
CA LEU A 144 -0.50 -3.79 15.04
C LEU A 144 -1.43 -4.97 14.74
N SER A 145 -2.54 -4.74 14.04
CA SER A 145 -3.46 -5.82 13.66
C SER A 145 -2.86 -6.83 12.68
N MET A 146 -1.77 -6.50 11.99
CA MET A 146 -1.04 -7.42 11.10
C MET A 146 -0.21 -8.45 11.87
N MET A 147 0.05 -8.23 13.16
CA MET A 147 0.86 -9.15 13.99
C MET A 147 0.15 -10.47 14.31
N PHE A 148 -1.18 -10.52 14.20
CA PHE A 148 -2.05 -11.62 14.65
C PHE A 148 -2.85 -12.20 13.50
#